data_AF-E6PSG0-F1
#
_entry.id   AF-E6PSG0-F1
#
_cell.length_a   1.000
_cell.length_b   1.000
_cell.length_c   1.000
_cell.angle_alpha   90.00
_cell.angle_beta   90.00
_cell.angle_gamma   90.00
#
_symmetry.space_group_name_H-M   'P 1'
#
loop_
_entity.id
_entity.type
_entity.pdbx_description
1 polymer ?
#
loop_
_entity_poly.entity_id
_entity_poly.type
_entity_poly.pdbx_seq_one_letter_code
_entity_poly.pdbx_strand_id
1 'polypeptide(L)'
;MDEFAQIFAQFQDHLAPRLDVYEQAIYLYVLRHTVVEGKREEIIGFKSARKKLAFGIGKAGTPPSEGVVYDKLKSLETKGCIRVVGSERSGTRVQIVLPSEIPNLVPVATTAVPIDLEELDFFAVPENRKLILEREEWHCFYCLAKLDENNHVIEHVVSRPEGGSSYRNVVGACRRCNNRKSDASAEDFLRSLYREGILSGDEFSIRLSLLGKLLAGELKPPLP
;
A
#
# COMPACT_ATOMS: atom_id res chain seq x y z
N MET A 1 6.62 -2.93 -7.77
CA MET A 1 5.64 -2.47 -8.78
C MET A 1 6.44 -2.09 -10.01
N ASP A 2 6.04 -2.51 -11.20
CA ASP A 2 6.70 -2.12 -12.46
C ASP A 2 6.68 -0.59 -12.61
N GLU A 3 7.82 0.03 -12.89
CA GLU A 3 7.97 1.50 -13.01
C GLU A 3 7.00 2.06 -14.05
N PHE A 4 6.83 1.34 -15.17
CA PHE A 4 5.90 1.73 -16.21
C PHE A 4 4.44 1.62 -15.74
N ALA A 5 4.11 0.55 -14.99
CA ALA A 5 2.77 0.39 -14.42
C ALA A 5 2.43 1.53 -13.44
N GLN A 6 3.39 1.99 -12.64
CA GLN A 6 3.21 3.13 -11.75
C GLN A 6 2.98 4.44 -12.53
N ILE A 7 3.78 4.70 -13.57
CA ILE A 7 3.61 5.87 -14.44
C ILE A 7 2.23 5.84 -15.11
N PHE A 8 1.81 4.69 -15.62
CA PHE A 8 0.52 4.53 -16.26
C PHE A 8 -0.65 4.76 -15.29
N ALA A 9 -0.58 4.21 -14.08
CA ALA A 9 -1.59 4.45 -13.05
C ALA A 9 -1.69 5.94 -12.70
N GLN A 10 -0.57 6.61 -12.43
CA GLN A 10 -0.56 8.05 -12.14
C GLN A 10 -1.07 8.89 -13.33
N PHE A 11 -0.73 8.49 -14.56
CA PHE A 11 -1.29 9.12 -15.75
C PHE A 11 -2.82 8.99 -15.77
N GLN A 12 -3.34 7.77 -15.64
CA GLN A 12 -4.77 7.49 -15.75
C GLN A 12 -5.58 8.16 -14.63
N ASP A 13 -5.08 8.11 -13.40
CA ASP A 13 -5.84 8.53 -12.21
C ASP A 13 -5.72 10.03 -11.93
N HIS A 14 -4.64 10.68 -12.37
CA HIS A 14 -4.34 12.06 -11.99
C HIS A 14 -4.05 13.00 -13.16
N LEU A 15 -3.35 12.56 -14.20
CA LEU A 15 -3.00 13.42 -15.33
C LEU A 15 -4.11 13.50 -16.37
N ALA A 16 -4.59 12.34 -16.84
CA ALA A 16 -5.59 12.22 -17.90
C ALA A 16 -6.87 13.04 -17.62
N PRO A 17 -7.43 13.09 -16.39
CA PRO A 17 -8.61 13.91 -16.10
C PRO A 17 -8.42 15.42 -16.31
N ARG A 18 -7.17 15.90 -16.40
CA ARG A 18 -6.81 17.32 -16.61
C ARG A 18 -6.42 17.64 -18.06
N LEU A 19 -6.42 16.62 -18.92
CA LEU A 19 -6.04 16.69 -20.32
C LEU A 19 -7.23 16.34 -21.23
N ASP A 20 -7.37 17.04 -22.35
CA ASP A 20 -8.28 16.63 -23.41
C ASP A 20 -7.73 15.42 -24.20
N VAL A 21 -8.56 14.84 -25.05
CA VAL A 21 -8.22 13.61 -25.80
C VAL A 21 -6.99 13.79 -26.71
N TYR A 22 -6.80 14.97 -27.31
CA TYR A 22 -5.64 15.22 -28.16
C TYR A 22 -4.37 15.38 -27.32
N GLU A 23 -4.47 16.08 -26.20
CA GLU A 23 -3.37 16.24 -25.24
C GLU A 23 -2.92 14.88 -24.68
N GLN A 24 -3.87 14.03 -24.27
CA GLN A 24 -3.58 12.68 -23.79
C GLN A 24 -2.89 11.83 -24.87
N ALA A 25 -3.38 11.86 -26.11
CA ALA A 25 -2.81 11.11 -27.22
C ALA A 25 -1.38 11.58 -27.56
N ILE A 26 -1.14 12.90 -27.56
CA ILE A 26 0.20 13.47 -27.75
C ILE A 26 1.13 13.07 -26.61
N TYR A 27 0.69 13.23 -25.35
CA TYR A 27 1.49 12.90 -24.18
C TYR A 27 1.92 11.42 -24.18
N LEU A 28 0.98 10.50 -24.40
CA LEU A 28 1.26 9.06 -24.46
C LEU A 28 2.21 8.68 -25.60
N TYR A 29 2.14 9.39 -26.73
CA TYR A 29 3.06 9.17 -27.84
C TYR A 29 4.47 9.67 -27.53
N VAL A 30 4.60 10.83 -26.88
CA VAL A 30 5.89 11.31 -26.37
C VAL A 30 6.43 10.30 -25.34
N LEU A 31 5.60 9.82 -24.41
CA LEU A 31 5.97 8.81 -23.40
C LEU A 31 6.51 7.53 -24.05
N ARG A 32 5.82 7.03 -25.10
CA ARG A 32 6.26 5.85 -25.85
C ARG A 32 7.60 6.04 -26.54
N HIS A 33 7.89 7.23 -27.06
CA HIS A 33 9.14 7.52 -27.77
C HIS A 33 10.25 8.11 -26.88
N THR A 34 10.00 8.23 -25.58
CA THR A 34 11.00 8.68 -24.60
C THR A 34 11.20 7.59 -23.55
N VAL A 35 10.34 7.52 -22.54
CA VAL A 35 10.49 6.68 -21.35
C VAL A 35 10.56 5.20 -21.69
N VAL A 36 9.67 4.71 -22.57
CA VAL A 36 9.67 3.29 -22.97
C VAL A 36 10.93 2.92 -23.76
N GLU A 37 11.62 3.90 -24.35
CA GLU A 37 12.90 3.73 -25.05
C GLU A 37 14.12 4.09 -24.16
N GLY A 38 13.92 4.34 -22.86
CA GLY A 38 14.98 4.69 -21.92
C GLY A 38 15.54 6.12 -22.07
N LYS A 39 14.81 7.01 -22.75
CA LYS A 39 15.19 8.41 -22.99
C LYS A 39 14.31 9.37 -22.18
N ARG A 40 14.80 10.59 -21.96
CA ARG A 40 14.03 11.70 -21.34
C ARG A 40 13.58 12.76 -22.34
N GLU A 41 14.25 12.84 -23.49
CA GLU A 41 13.94 13.75 -24.58
C GLU A 41 14.04 13.02 -25.92
N GLU A 42 13.30 13.50 -26.91
CA GLU A 42 13.32 12.98 -28.27
C GLU A 42 12.93 14.07 -29.27
N ILE A 43 13.41 13.95 -30.51
CA ILE A 43 13.03 14.83 -31.62
C ILE A 43 11.85 14.20 -32.37
N ILE A 44 10.68 14.83 -32.28
CA ILE A 44 9.45 14.31 -32.86
C ILE A 44 8.95 15.21 -33.98
N GLY A 45 8.87 14.65 -35.19
CA GLY A 45 8.24 15.29 -36.34
C GLY A 45 6.71 15.23 -36.25
N PHE A 46 6.08 16.15 -35.51
CA PHE A 46 4.62 16.13 -35.25
C PHE A 46 3.74 16.20 -36.51
N LYS A 47 4.22 16.83 -37.58
CA LYS A 47 3.58 16.82 -38.90
C LYS A 47 3.36 15.41 -39.46
N SER A 48 4.33 14.51 -39.24
CA SER A 48 4.26 13.09 -39.61
C SER A 48 3.61 12.26 -38.52
N ALA A 49 3.91 12.55 -37.24
CA ALA A 49 3.39 11.82 -36.10
C ALA A 49 1.87 11.89 -35.98
N ARG A 50 1.22 12.99 -36.42
CA ARG A 50 -0.25 13.13 -36.42
C ARG A 50 -1.02 12.03 -37.16
N LYS A 51 -0.37 11.27 -38.03
CA LYS A 51 -0.95 10.11 -38.72
C LYS A 51 -0.85 8.81 -37.90
N LYS A 52 0.05 8.76 -36.92
CA LYS A 52 0.35 7.61 -36.05
C LYS A 52 -0.16 7.80 -34.63
N LEU A 53 -0.38 9.05 -34.23
CA LEU A 53 -0.96 9.42 -32.95
C LEU A 53 -2.35 8.78 -32.79
N ALA A 54 -2.69 8.43 -31.55
CA ALA A 54 -3.97 7.80 -31.20
C ALA A 54 -5.15 8.78 -31.23
N PHE A 55 -5.25 9.61 -32.27
CA PHE A 55 -6.33 10.58 -32.45
C PHE A 55 -7.64 9.97 -32.95
N GLY A 56 -7.64 8.68 -33.28
CA GLY A 56 -8.77 8.00 -33.92
C GLY A 56 -9.02 8.46 -35.34
N ILE A 57 -10.17 8.07 -35.89
CA ILE A 57 -10.61 8.43 -37.24
C ILE A 57 -11.41 9.74 -37.12
N GLY A 58 -10.85 10.85 -37.60
CA GLY A 58 -11.52 12.15 -37.62
C GLY A 58 -12.71 12.19 -38.61
N LYS A 59 -13.42 13.33 -38.67
CA LYS A 59 -14.41 13.57 -39.74
C LYS A 59 -13.73 13.38 -41.11
N ALA A 60 -14.34 12.59 -41.99
CA ALA A 60 -13.81 12.20 -43.30
C ALA A 60 -12.50 11.39 -43.29
N GLY A 61 -12.14 10.75 -42.16
CA GLY A 61 -10.98 9.86 -42.10
C GLY A 61 -9.62 10.57 -42.09
N THR A 62 -9.62 11.90 -41.95
CA THR A 62 -8.38 12.68 -41.95
C THR A 62 -7.86 12.90 -40.53
N PRO A 63 -6.53 12.84 -40.32
CA PRO A 63 -5.91 13.23 -39.05
C PRO A 63 -6.11 14.74 -38.79
N PRO A 64 -6.01 15.19 -37.53
CA PRO A 64 -6.11 16.60 -37.19
C PRO A 64 -5.09 17.43 -37.96
N SER A 65 -5.42 18.71 -38.18
CA SER A 65 -4.52 19.63 -38.87
C SER A 65 -3.22 19.81 -38.07
N GLU A 66 -2.15 20.19 -38.77
CA GLU A 66 -0.86 20.47 -38.14
C GLU A 66 -0.98 21.55 -37.06
N GLY A 67 -1.74 22.62 -37.35
CA GLY A 67 -2.01 23.69 -36.38
C GLY A 67 -2.63 23.19 -35.09
N VAL A 68 -3.65 22.31 -35.16
CA VAL A 68 -4.27 21.74 -33.96
C VAL A 68 -3.25 20.99 -33.11
N VAL A 69 -2.36 20.20 -33.72
CA VAL A 69 -1.34 19.45 -32.96
C VAL A 69 -0.37 20.40 -32.26
N TYR A 70 0.10 21.45 -32.95
CA TYR A 70 1.00 22.45 -32.34
C TYR A 70 0.32 23.30 -31.26
N ASP A 71 -0.97 23.59 -31.39
CA ASP A 71 -1.74 24.27 -30.34
C ASP A 71 -1.85 23.39 -29.08
N LYS A 72 -2.05 22.07 -29.26
CA LYS A 72 -2.07 21.11 -28.14
C LYS A 72 -0.70 20.88 -27.53
N LEU A 73 0.38 20.94 -28.31
CA LEU A 73 1.75 20.92 -27.76
C LEU A 73 2.02 22.12 -26.86
N LYS A 74 1.64 23.34 -27.29
CA LYS A 74 1.75 24.54 -26.45
C LYS A 74 0.90 24.42 -25.18
N SER A 75 -0.30 23.84 -25.30
CA SER A 75 -1.17 23.63 -24.14
C SER A 75 -0.57 22.65 -23.13
N LEU A 76 -0.01 21.53 -23.60
CA LEU A 76 0.71 20.56 -22.76
C LEU A 76 1.93 21.19 -22.06
N GLU A 77 2.69 22.03 -22.78
CA GLU A 77 3.81 22.76 -22.19
C GLU A 77 3.35 23.75 -21.12
N THR A 78 2.26 24.50 -21.38
CA THR A 78 1.66 25.42 -20.41
C THR A 78 1.18 24.68 -19.15
N LYS A 79 0.70 23.45 -19.30
CA LYS A 79 0.29 22.56 -18.20
C LYS A 79 1.48 21.85 -17.52
N GLY A 80 2.71 22.11 -17.95
CA GLY A 80 3.92 21.51 -17.39
C GLY A 80 4.09 20.02 -17.68
N CYS A 81 3.36 19.46 -18.65
CA CYS A 81 3.38 18.04 -18.99
C CYS A 81 4.56 17.66 -19.91
N ILE A 82 5.04 18.62 -20.70
CA ILE A 82 6.21 18.50 -21.55
C ILE A 82 6.99 19.82 -21.52
N ARG A 83 8.23 19.80 -22.02
CA ARG A 83 9.01 21.01 -22.31
C ARG A 83 9.45 20.98 -23.76
N VAL A 84 9.20 22.04 -24.51
CA VAL A 84 9.70 22.20 -25.88
C VAL A 84 11.10 22.78 -25.81
N VAL A 85 12.09 21.96 -26.10
CA VAL A 85 13.51 22.32 -25.98
C VAL A 85 14.00 23.08 -27.21
N GLY A 86 13.45 22.78 -28.39
CA GLY A 86 13.84 23.45 -29.63
C GLY A 86 13.13 22.95 -30.87
N SER A 87 13.37 23.64 -31.98
CA SER A 87 12.89 23.27 -33.31
C SER A 87 14.07 22.85 -34.19
N GLU A 88 13.96 21.68 -34.82
CA GLU A 88 14.99 21.08 -35.67
C GLU A 88 14.41 20.73 -37.05
N ARG A 89 15.29 20.51 -38.03
CA ARG A 89 14.86 20.17 -39.40
C ARG A 89 13.99 18.91 -39.46
N SER A 90 14.20 17.95 -38.55
CA SER A 90 13.49 16.68 -38.47
C SER A 90 12.23 16.73 -37.59
N GLY A 91 12.03 17.78 -36.80
CA GLY A 91 10.90 17.87 -35.88
C GLY A 91 11.13 18.81 -34.70
N THR A 92 10.30 18.65 -33.68
CA THR A 92 10.38 19.44 -32.44
C THR A 92 11.04 18.59 -31.36
N ARG A 93 12.10 19.11 -30.75
CA ARG A 93 12.74 18.46 -29.59
C ARG A 93 11.87 18.69 -28.36
N VAL A 94 11.39 17.60 -27.77
CA VAL A 94 10.52 17.64 -26.59
C VAL A 94 11.09 16.79 -25.47
N GLN A 95 11.03 17.31 -24.26
CA GLN A 95 11.30 16.59 -23.03
C GLN A 95 9.97 16.26 -22.34
N ILE A 96 9.81 15.02 -21.88
CA ILE A 96 8.63 14.62 -21.12
C ILE A 96 8.78 14.98 -19.64
N VAL A 97 7.68 15.39 -19.01
CA VAL A 97 7.57 15.50 -17.55
C VAL A 97 6.65 14.38 -17.06
N LEU A 98 7.14 13.52 -16.19
CA LEU A 98 6.37 12.39 -15.66
C LEU A 98 5.26 12.89 -14.72
N PRO A 99 4.15 12.14 -14.54
CA PRO A 99 3.08 12.57 -13.63
C PRO A 99 3.58 12.87 -12.20
N SER A 100 4.52 12.07 -11.69
CA SER A 100 5.16 12.27 -10.39
C SER A 100 6.02 13.53 -10.28
N GLU A 101 6.44 14.11 -11.42
CA GLU A 101 7.29 15.31 -11.50
C GLU A 101 6.45 16.59 -11.66
N ILE A 102 5.15 16.47 -11.95
CA ILE A 102 4.24 17.60 -12.12
C ILE A 102 3.78 18.08 -10.73
N PRO A 103 4.02 19.35 -10.36
CA PRO A 103 3.66 19.87 -9.04
C PRO A 103 2.18 19.71 -8.72
N ASN A 104 1.88 19.20 -7.52
CA ASN A 104 0.52 19.01 -7.01
C ASN A 104 -0.40 18.11 -7.87
N LEU A 105 0.16 17.31 -8.78
CA LEU A 105 -0.64 16.46 -9.66
C LEU A 105 -1.04 15.15 -8.98
N VAL A 106 -0.04 14.39 -8.56
CA VAL A 106 -0.20 13.17 -7.80
C VAL A 106 -0.25 13.60 -6.33
N PRO A 107 -1.36 13.35 -5.60
CA PRO A 107 -1.35 13.57 -4.16
C PRO A 107 -0.17 12.76 -3.62
N VAL A 108 0.69 13.39 -2.81
CA VAL A 108 1.78 12.67 -2.16
C VAL A 108 1.11 11.54 -1.39
N ALA A 109 1.10 10.35 -1.97
CA ALA A 109 0.73 9.15 -1.27
C ALA A 109 1.70 9.15 -0.11
N THR A 110 1.19 9.32 1.10
CA THR A 110 1.96 9.05 2.31
C THR A 110 2.53 7.67 2.07
N THR A 111 3.81 7.60 1.70
CA THR A 111 4.50 6.32 1.64
C THR A 111 4.35 5.81 3.05
N ALA A 112 3.50 4.80 3.22
CA ALA A 112 3.36 4.10 4.48
C ALA A 112 4.79 3.72 4.85
N VAL A 113 5.37 4.48 5.78
CA VAL A 113 6.68 4.16 6.34
C VAL A 113 6.49 2.72 6.82
N PRO A 114 7.33 1.77 6.41
CA PRO A 114 7.18 0.40 6.88
C PRO A 114 7.14 0.44 8.40
N ILE A 115 5.96 0.20 8.97
CA ILE A 115 5.75 0.27 10.41
C ILE A 115 6.45 -0.97 10.96
N ASP A 116 7.54 -0.75 11.68
CA ASP A 116 8.21 -1.84 12.37
C ASP A 116 7.36 -2.27 13.56
N LEU A 117 6.63 -3.38 13.37
CA LEU A 117 5.74 -3.94 14.40
C LEU A 117 6.51 -4.38 15.65
N GLU A 118 7.81 -4.65 15.55
CA GLU A 118 8.60 -5.07 16.72
C GLU A 118 8.83 -3.92 17.71
N GLU A 119 8.92 -2.68 17.20
CA GLU A 119 9.19 -1.47 17.99
C GLU A 119 7.92 -0.85 18.60
N LEU A 120 6.74 -1.31 18.18
CA LEU A 120 5.48 -0.81 18.73
C LEU A 120 5.17 -1.43 20.10
N ASP A 121 4.72 -0.58 21.03
CA ASP A 121 4.20 -1.05 22.32
C ASP A 121 2.71 -1.42 22.20
N PHE A 122 2.41 -2.72 22.20
CA PHE A 122 1.05 -3.26 22.14
C PHE A 122 0.41 -3.43 23.52
N PHE A 123 1.12 -3.07 24.60
CA PHE A 123 0.61 -3.11 25.97
C PHE A 123 0.25 -1.74 26.51
N ALA A 124 1.00 -0.67 26.24
CA ALA A 124 0.78 0.66 26.81
C ALA A 124 -0.16 1.51 25.94
N VAL A 125 -0.09 1.38 24.62
CA VAL A 125 -0.82 2.22 23.65
C VAL A 125 -2.23 1.65 23.38
N PRO A 126 -3.32 2.35 23.74
CA PRO A 126 -4.69 1.84 23.60
C PRO A 126 -5.06 1.41 22.17
N GLU A 127 -4.61 2.15 21.17
CA GLU A 127 -4.87 1.88 19.75
C GLU A 127 -4.26 0.54 19.34
N ASN A 128 -3.02 0.26 19.78
CA ASN A 128 -2.33 -0.99 19.50
C ASN A 128 -2.97 -2.18 20.23
N ARG A 129 -3.50 -1.97 21.45
CA ARG A 129 -4.24 -3.02 22.19
C ARG A 129 -5.42 -3.55 21.38
N LYS A 130 -6.13 -2.67 20.67
CA LYS A 130 -7.27 -3.06 19.84
C LYS A 130 -6.85 -4.03 18.72
N LEU A 131 -5.69 -3.80 18.11
CA LEU A 131 -5.15 -4.69 17.07
C LEU A 131 -4.86 -6.10 17.62
N ILE A 132 -4.45 -6.23 18.89
CA ILE A 132 -4.31 -7.54 19.55
C ILE A 132 -5.66 -8.22 19.74
N LEU A 133 -6.71 -7.48 20.12
CA LEU A 133 -8.06 -8.05 20.25
C LEU A 133 -8.62 -8.50 18.91
N GLU A 134 -8.38 -7.74 17.84
CA GLU A 134 -8.77 -8.08 16.48
C GLU A 134 -8.02 -9.33 15.97
N ARG A 135 -6.73 -9.46 16.28
CA ARG A 135 -5.93 -10.65 15.96
C ARG A 135 -6.52 -11.93 16.57
N GLU A 136 -7.04 -11.84 17.79
CA GLU A 136 -7.70 -12.96 18.47
C GLU A 136 -9.19 -13.10 18.14
N GLU A 137 -9.69 -12.35 17.16
CA GLU A 137 -11.10 -12.32 16.77
C GLU A 137 -12.04 -12.08 17.98
N TRP A 138 -11.59 -11.27 18.94
CA TRP A 138 -12.30 -11.04 20.20
C TRP A 138 -12.60 -12.32 21.00
N HIS A 139 -11.69 -13.29 20.99
CA HIS A 139 -11.75 -14.47 21.86
C HIS A 139 -10.51 -14.53 22.75
N CYS A 140 -10.67 -15.07 23.97
CA CYS A 140 -9.56 -15.25 24.87
C CYS A 140 -8.55 -16.22 24.27
N PHE A 141 -7.30 -15.77 24.15
CA PHE A 141 -6.20 -16.56 23.60
C PHE A 141 -6.07 -17.95 24.26
N TYR A 142 -6.35 -18.04 25.57
CA TYR A 142 -6.23 -19.28 26.34
C TYR A 142 -7.48 -20.16 26.30
N CYS A 143 -8.63 -19.62 26.72
CA CYS A 143 -9.84 -20.43 26.97
C CYS A 143 -10.95 -20.28 25.93
N LEU A 144 -10.71 -19.52 24.85
CA LEU A 144 -11.66 -19.26 23.77
C LEU A 144 -12.95 -18.55 24.19
N ALA A 145 -13.08 -18.10 25.45
CA ALA A 145 -14.23 -17.31 25.88
C ALA A 145 -14.30 -15.99 25.10
N LYS A 146 -15.50 -15.62 24.65
CA LYS A 146 -15.74 -14.35 23.95
C LYS A 146 -15.33 -13.16 24.81
N LEU A 147 -14.61 -12.23 24.19
CA LEU A 147 -14.17 -10.97 24.77
C LEU A 147 -15.11 -9.83 24.39
N ASP A 148 -15.21 -8.87 25.29
CA ASP A 148 -15.88 -7.60 25.11
C ASP A 148 -15.12 -6.48 25.83
N GLU A 149 -15.60 -5.25 25.70
CA GLU A 149 -15.00 -4.06 26.32
C GLU A 149 -14.91 -4.15 27.85
N ASN A 150 -15.73 -4.98 28.50
CA ASN A 150 -15.81 -5.10 29.96
C ASN A 150 -14.92 -6.22 30.53
N ASN A 151 -14.64 -7.26 29.74
CA ASN A 151 -14.01 -8.48 30.23
C ASN A 151 -12.60 -8.76 29.68
N HIS A 152 -12.17 -8.02 28.65
CA HIS A 152 -10.86 -8.19 28.05
C HIS A 152 -9.75 -7.58 28.91
N VAL A 153 -8.57 -8.17 28.79
CA VAL A 153 -7.29 -7.62 29.25
C VAL A 153 -6.23 -7.96 28.22
N ILE A 154 -5.21 -7.11 28.12
CA ILE A 154 -3.99 -7.44 27.38
C ILE A 154 -3.00 -8.01 28.38
N GLU A 155 -2.52 -9.21 28.10
CA GLU A 155 -1.71 -9.99 29.03
C GLU A 155 -0.36 -10.34 28.40
N HIS A 156 0.70 -10.29 29.21
CA HIS A 156 2.03 -10.74 28.79
C HIS A 156 2.12 -12.28 28.88
N VAL A 157 2.58 -12.90 27.80
CA VAL A 157 2.81 -14.35 27.74
C VAL A 157 4.02 -14.73 28.59
N VAL A 158 5.13 -14.02 28.39
CA VAL A 158 6.33 -14.02 29.23
C VAL A 158 6.29 -12.79 30.12
N SER A 159 6.30 -13.01 31.43
CA SER A 159 6.25 -11.94 32.43
C SER A 159 7.45 -10.99 32.33
N ARG A 160 7.26 -9.75 32.80
CA ARG A 160 8.36 -8.78 32.94
C ARG A 160 9.27 -9.18 34.12
N PRO A 161 10.57 -8.84 34.07
CA PRO A 161 11.27 -8.00 33.10
C PRO A 161 11.76 -8.73 31.83
N GLU A 162 11.58 -10.05 31.76
CA GLU A 162 12.13 -10.90 30.68
C GLU A 162 11.39 -10.71 29.35
N GLY A 163 10.07 -10.50 29.40
CA GLY A 163 9.24 -10.26 28.22
C GLY A 163 9.00 -8.78 27.90
N GLY A 164 9.10 -8.41 26.62
CA GLY A 164 8.76 -7.07 26.11
C GLY A 164 7.26 -6.85 25.86
N SER A 165 6.89 -5.65 25.41
CA SER A 165 5.50 -5.28 25.06
C SER A 165 5.15 -5.43 23.58
N SER A 166 6.01 -6.06 22.77
CA SER A 166 5.73 -6.23 21.33
C SER A 166 4.61 -7.25 21.11
N TYR A 167 4.04 -7.27 19.91
CA TYR A 167 2.94 -8.18 19.55
C TYR A 167 3.27 -9.67 19.76
N ARG A 168 4.56 -10.03 19.81
CA ARG A 168 5.07 -11.41 20.01
C ARG A 168 4.93 -11.90 21.44
N ASN A 169 4.67 -11.00 22.38
CA ASN A 169 4.62 -11.34 23.80
C ASN A 169 3.33 -10.89 24.49
N VAL A 170 2.39 -10.30 23.75
CA VAL A 170 1.09 -9.90 24.31
C VAL A 170 -0.08 -10.57 23.59
N VAL A 171 -1.12 -10.90 24.36
CA VAL A 171 -2.34 -11.56 23.88
C VAL A 171 -3.59 -10.93 24.48
N GLY A 172 -4.72 -11.07 23.78
CA GLY A 172 -6.03 -10.77 24.34
C GLY A 172 -6.50 -11.92 25.23
N ALA A 173 -6.74 -11.64 26.51
CA ALA A 173 -7.21 -12.63 27.47
C ALA A 173 -8.45 -12.15 28.21
N CYS A 174 -9.23 -13.09 28.77
CA CYS A 174 -10.30 -12.74 29.70
C CYS A 174 -9.73 -12.57 31.11
N ARG A 175 -10.34 -11.72 31.92
CA ARG A 175 -9.92 -11.48 33.32
C ARG A 175 -9.73 -12.77 34.14
N ARG A 176 -10.57 -13.79 33.89
CA ARG A 176 -10.48 -15.09 34.57
C ARG A 176 -9.17 -15.80 34.24
N CYS A 177 -8.75 -15.82 32.98
CA CYS A 177 -7.50 -16.48 32.59
C CYS A 177 -6.28 -15.72 33.10
N ASN A 178 -6.28 -14.39 32.94
CA ASN A 178 -5.21 -13.53 33.45
C ASN A 178 -4.94 -13.73 34.94
N ASN A 179 -6.00 -13.77 35.75
CA ASN A 179 -5.85 -13.98 37.19
C ASN A 179 -5.40 -15.41 37.55
N ARG A 180 -5.78 -16.40 36.74
CA ARG A 180 -5.47 -17.82 37.01
C ARG A 180 -4.10 -18.24 36.52
N LYS A 181 -3.60 -17.69 35.42
CA LYS A 181 -2.25 -17.98 34.91
C LYS A 181 -1.21 -17.56 35.95
N SER A 182 -1.36 -16.38 36.54
CA SER A 182 -0.40 -15.83 37.51
C SER A 182 1.03 -15.95 36.98
N ASP A 183 1.91 -16.65 37.70
CA ASP A 183 3.33 -16.82 37.34
C ASP A 183 3.59 -18.07 36.50
N ALA A 184 2.55 -18.83 36.14
CA ALA A 184 2.71 -20.00 35.29
C ALA A 184 3.09 -19.59 33.85
N SER A 185 3.88 -20.44 33.19
CA SER A 185 4.12 -20.31 31.76
C SER A 185 2.79 -20.43 31.00
N ALA A 186 2.67 -19.75 29.86
CA ALA A 186 1.48 -19.87 29.02
C ALA A 186 1.23 -21.32 28.58
N GLU A 187 2.29 -22.08 28.34
CA GLU A 187 2.22 -23.48 27.96
C GLU A 187 1.66 -24.37 29.09
N ASP A 188 2.16 -24.19 30.32
CA ASP A 188 1.66 -24.93 31.49
C ASP A 188 0.24 -24.53 31.85
N PHE A 189 -0.11 -23.27 31.65
CA PHE A 189 -1.48 -22.81 31.82
C PHE A 189 -2.43 -23.41 30.78
N LEU A 190 -2.04 -23.52 29.51
CA LEU A 190 -2.84 -24.25 28.52
C LEU A 190 -3.01 -25.73 28.90
N ARG A 191 -1.95 -26.37 29.43
CA ARG A 191 -2.03 -27.76 29.94
C ARG A 191 -3.01 -27.89 31.10
N SER A 192 -3.07 -26.92 32.01
CA SER A 192 -4.02 -26.96 33.13
C SER A 192 -5.46 -26.80 32.63
N LEU A 193 -5.72 -25.88 31.69
CA LEU A 193 -7.04 -25.72 31.08
C LEU A 193 -7.51 -27.00 30.37
N TYR A 194 -6.62 -27.71 29.69
CA TYR A 194 -6.92 -29.02 29.09
C TYR A 194 -7.24 -30.08 30.15
N ARG A 195 -6.41 -30.20 31.21
CA ARG A 195 -6.63 -31.17 32.30
C ARG A 195 -7.93 -30.93 33.06
N GLU A 196 -8.36 -29.68 33.15
CA GLU A 196 -9.63 -29.28 33.75
C GLU A 196 -10.84 -29.46 32.83
N GLY A 197 -10.63 -29.86 31.57
CA GLY A 197 -11.70 -30.04 30.58
C GLY A 197 -12.29 -28.73 30.05
N ILE A 198 -11.60 -27.60 30.25
CA ILE A 198 -11.99 -26.31 29.67
C ILE A 198 -11.67 -26.27 28.17
N LEU A 199 -10.56 -26.89 27.77
CA LEU A 199 -10.19 -27.10 26.38
C LEU A 199 -10.37 -28.58 26.02
N SER A 200 -10.92 -28.84 24.84
CA SER A 200 -10.81 -30.14 24.18
C SER A 200 -9.37 -30.40 23.72
N GLY A 201 -9.09 -31.64 23.30
CA GLY A 201 -7.75 -32.02 22.79
C GLY A 201 -7.36 -31.24 21.54
N ASP A 202 -8.31 -30.98 20.65
CA ASP A 202 -8.09 -30.23 19.41
C ASP A 202 -7.84 -28.75 19.72
N GLU A 203 -8.67 -28.14 20.58
CA GLU A 203 -8.48 -26.75 21.00
C GLU A 203 -7.14 -26.54 21.68
N PHE A 204 -6.75 -27.43 22.59
CA PHE A 204 -5.44 -27.39 23.25
C PHE A 204 -4.29 -27.46 22.24
N SER A 205 -4.36 -28.36 21.27
CA SER A 205 -3.34 -28.51 20.23
C SER A 205 -3.24 -27.25 19.35
N ILE A 206 -4.37 -26.66 18.97
CA ILE A 206 -4.43 -25.41 18.21
C ILE A 206 -3.83 -24.25 19.02
N ARG A 207 -4.19 -24.13 20.32
CA ARG A 207 -3.68 -23.06 21.18
C ARG A 207 -2.18 -23.15 21.39
N LEU A 208 -1.63 -24.37 21.57
CA LEU A 208 -0.18 -24.58 21.63
C LEU A 208 0.51 -24.18 20.33
N SER A 209 -0.06 -24.53 19.17
CA SER A 209 0.48 -24.11 17.88
C SER A 209 0.49 -22.59 17.74
N LEU A 210 -0.60 -21.91 18.13
CA LEU A 210 -0.68 -20.45 18.09
C LEU A 210 0.29 -19.77 19.06
N LEU A 211 0.52 -20.35 20.23
CA LEU A 211 1.55 -19.88 21.17
C LEU A 211 2.95 -19.97 20.55
N GLY A 212 3.27 -21.07 19.86
CA GLY A 212 4.53 -21.20 19.13
C GLY A 212 4.67 -20.14 18.03
N LYS A 213 3.63 -19.93 17.23
CA LYS A 213 3.60 -18.90 16.17
C LYS A 213 3.72 -17.48 16.71
N LEU A 214 3.09 -17.20 17.84
CA LEU A 214 3.19 -15.92 18.53
C LEU A 214 4.63 -15.62 18.93
N LEU A 215 5.29 -16.56 19.62
CA LEU A 215 6.68 -16.43 20.04
C LEU A 215 7.64 -16.32 18.85
N ALA A 216 7.34 -17.01 17.74
CA ALA A 216 8.10 -16.92 16.48
C ALA A 216 7.87 -15.61 15.69
N GLY A 217 6.88 -14.79 16.05
CA GLY A 217 6.52 -13.57 15.32
C GLY A 217 5.72 -13.81 14.04
N GLU A 218 5.13 -14.99 13.91
CA GLU A 218 4.27 -15.35 12.79
C GLU A 218 2.82 -14.91 13.01
N LEU A 219 2.38 -14.77 14.27
CA LEU A 219 1.04 -14.32 14.63
C LEU A 219 0.97 -12.79 14.73
N LYS A 220 0.99 -12.13 13.56
CA LYS A 220 0.98 -10.67 13.43
C LYS A 220 -0.43 -10.10 13.61
N PRO A 221 -0.58 -8.95 14.29
CA PRO A 221 -1.85 -8.22 14.32
C PRO A 221 -2.16 -7.61 12.94
N PRO A 222 -3.41 -7.22 12.68
CA PRO A 222 -3.75 -6.43 11.50
C PRO A 222 -2.92 -5.13 11.47
N LEU A 223 -2.53 -4.68 10.27
CA LEU A 223 -1.79 -3.43 10.12
C LEU A 223 -2.69 -2.25 10.55
N PRO A 224 -2.17 -1.30 11.35
CA PRO A 224 -2.87 -0.07 11.70
C PRO A 224 -3.14 0.84 10.49
#